data_AF-A0A3D4WNX4-F1
#
_entry.id   AF-A0A3D4WNX4-F1
#
_cell.length_a   1.000
_cell.length_b   1.000
_cell.length_c   1.000
_cell.angle_alpha   90.00
_cell.angle_beta   90.00
_cell.angle_gamma   90.00
#
_symmetry.space_group_name_H-M   'P 1'
#
loop_
_entity.id
_entity.type
_entity.pdbx_description
1 polymer ?
#
loop_
_entity_poly.entity_id
_entity_poly.type
_entity_poly.pdbx_seq_one_letter_code
_entity_poly.pdbx_strand_id
1 'polypeptide(L)'
;DAQRANELLATLVKRAHRNGKLRSDVTTSDVGLLLEGCAAIRIPDPTRTSELRQRYLMLCLTGLSGAGKPPLPGPPPTPEELNWRWRQR
;
A
#
# COMPACT_ATOMS: atom_id res chain seq x y z
N ASP A 1 -9.28 8.13 12.90
CA ASP A 1 -8.70 6.92 13.51
C ASP A 1 -8.44 5.87 12.44
N ALA A 2 -7.98 4.67 12.82
CA ALA A 2 -7.62 3.59 11.91
C ALA A 2 -8.80 3.06 11.07
N GLN A 3 -10.01 3.05 11.63
CA GLN A 3 -11.20 2.58 10.91
C GLN A 3 -11.50 3.48 9.71
N ARG A 4 -11.52 4.81 9.92
CA ARG A 4 -11.72 5.76 8.83
C ARG A 4 -10.63 5.67 7.76
N ALA A 5 -9.37 5.43 8.16
CA ALA A 5 -8.29 5.24 7.20
C ALA A 5 -8.51 4.01 6.30
N ASN A 6 -8.97 2.90 6.88
CA ASN A 6 -9.28 1.68 6.14
C ASN A 6 -10.44 1.86 5.15
N GLU A 7 -11.50 2.58 5.55
CA GLU A 7 -12.65 2.89 4.69
C GLU A 7 -12.24 3.75 3.47
N LEU A 8 -11.40 4.76 3.71
CA LEU A 8 -10.87 5.61 2.65
C LEU A 8 -9.97 4.82 1.69
N LEU A 9 -9.13 3.93 2.23
CA LEU A 9 -8.28 3.06 1.43
C LEU A 9 -9.09 2.11 0.55
N ALA A 10 -10.11 1.46 1.11
CA ALA A 10 -11.01 0.60 0.35
C ALA A 10 -11.72 1.36 -0.78
N THR A 11 -12.18 2.57 -0.49
CA THR A 11 -12.80 3.45 -1.49
C THR A 11 -11.82 3.82 -2.61
N LEU A 12 -10.58 4.17 -2.26
CA LEU A 12 -9.53 4.51 -3.23
C LEU A 12 -9.21 3.34 -4.15
N VAL A 13 -8.95 2.15 -3.58
CA VAL A 13 -8.63 0.92 -4.34
C VAL A 13 -9.79 0.55 -5.28
N LYS A 14 -11.03 0.59 -4.79
CA LYS A 14 -12.22 0.33 -5.63
C LYS A 14 -12.32 1.29 -6.81
N ARG A 15 -12.02 2.58 -6.61
CA ARG A 15 -12.03 3.58 -7.69
C ARG A 15 -10.89 3.34 -8.69
N ALA A 16 -9.70 3.00 -8.20
CA ALA A 16 -8.51 2.75 -9.01
C ALA A 16 -8.60 1.46 -9.85
N HIS A 17 -9.29 0.43 -9.36
CA HIS A 17 -9.64 -0.73 -10.18
C HIS A 17 -10.65 -0.36 -11.26
N ARG A 18 -11.74 0.34 -10.89
CA ARG A 18 -12.82 0.69 -11.83
C ARG A 18 -12.35 1.53 -13.01
N ASN A 19 -11.34 2.37 -12.84
CA ASN A 19 -10.78 3.21 -13.91
C ASN A 19 -9.54 2.59 -14.59
N GLY A 20 -9.19 1.33 -14.30
CA GLY A 20 -8.06 0.62 -14.90
C GLY A 20 -6.69 1.19 -14.53
N LYS A 21 -6.60 2.04 -13.50
CA LYS A 21 -5.33 2.63 -13.05
C LYS A 21 -4.58 1.74 -12.07
N LEU A 22 -5.23 0.72 -11.51
CA LEU A 22 -4.63 -0.28 -10.63
C LEU A 22 -4.73 -1.67 -11.26
N ARG A 23 -3.65 -2.44 -11.22
CA ARG A 23 -3.65 -3.86 -11.61
C ARG A 23 -4.69 -4.64 -10.79
N SER A 24 -5.38 -5.59 -11.43
CA SER A 24 -6.60 -6.23 -10.88
C SER A 24 -6.38 -7.18 -9.70
N ASP A 25 -5.16 -7.63 -9.49
CA ASP A 25 -4.72 -8.57 -8.47
C ASP A 25 -4.09 -7.89 -7.24
N VAL A 26 -4.15 -6.55 -7.16
CA VAL A 26 -3.76 -5.80 -5.96
C VAL A 26 -4.97 -5.60 -5.05
N THR A 27 -4.77 -5.72 -3.75
CA THR A 27 -5.81 -5.57 -2.72
C THR A 27 -5.55 -4.37 -1.82
N THR A 28 -6.53 -4.06 -0.96
CA THR A 28 -6.36 -3.07 0.11
C THR A 28 -5.25 -3.46 1.09
N SER A 29 -5.07 -4.76 1.34
CA SER A 29 -3.99 -5.28 2.19
C SER A 29 -2.61 -4.95 1.62
N ASP A 30 -2.41 -5.15 0.31
CA ASP A 30 -1.15 -4.84 -0.36
C ASP A 30 -0.81 -3.36 -0.26
N VAL A 31 -1.80 -2.48 -0.52
CA VAL A 31 -1.60 -1.04 -0.43
C VAL A 31 -1.33 -0.61 1.01
N GLY A 32 -2.02 -1.19 1.99
CA GLY A 32 -1.75 -0.95 3.41
C GLY A 32 -0.29 -1.27 3.78
N LEU A 33 0.19 -2.45 3.38
CA LEU A 33 1.55 -2.89 3.67
C LEU A 33 2.61 -2.04 2.96
N LEU A 34 2.35 -1.59 1.71
CA LEU A 34 3.24 -0.67 0.99
C LEU A 34 3.32 0.70 1.68
N LEU A 35 2.20 1.23 2.17
CA LEU A 35 2.17 2.49 2.92
C LEU A 35 2.91 2.37 4.25
N GLU A 36 2.79 1.24 4.94
CA GLU A 36 3.60 0.93 6.13
C GLU A 36 5.11 0.93 5.81
N GLY A 37 5.50 0.27 4.70
CA GLY A 37 6.89 0.27 4.23
C GLY A 37 7.42 1.68 3.95
N CYS A 38 6.61 2.55 3.35
CA CYS A 38 6.95 3.96 3.20
C CYS A 38 7.09 4.64 4.57
N ALA A 39 6.12 4.47 5.48
CA ALA A 39 6.14 5.07 6.82
C ALA A 39 7.31 4.60 7.69
N ALA A 40 7.84 3.40 7.44
CA ALA A 40 8.99 2.83 8.12
C ALA A 40 10.30 3.58 7.80
N ILE A 41 10.37 4.33 6.69
CA ILE A 41 11.51 5.19 6.38
C ILE A 41 11.62 6.27 7.47
N ARG A 42 12.70 6.23 8.24
CA ARG A 42 13.03 7.18 9.31
C ARG A 42 14.54 7.46 9.29
N ILE A 43 14.90 8.71 9.11
CA ILE A 43 16.28 9.22 9.20
C ILE A 43 16.28 10.51 10.03
N PRO A 44 17.44 10.99 10.52
CA PRO A 44 17.48 12.16 11.41
C PRO A 44 16.89 13.45 10.82
N ASP A 45 16.97 13.62 9.50
CA ASP A 45 16.43 14.79 8.80
C ASP A 45 14.94 14.59 8.45
N PRO A 46 14.02 15.41 9.01
CA PRO A 46 12.58 15.28 8.77
C PRO A 46 12.16 15.69 7.34
N THR A 47 12.83 16.67 6.74
CA THR A 47 12.57 17.09 5.36
C THR A 47 12.98 15.97 4.43
N ARG A 48 14.19 15.45 4.61
CA ARG A 48 14.69 14.35 3.80
C ARG A 48 13.88 13.06 3.99
N THR A 49 13.40 12.79 5.20
CA THR A 49 12.47 11.68 5.47
C THR A 49 11.21 11.80 4.59
N SER A 50 10.63 12.99 4.51
CA SER A 50 9.42 13.24 3.70
C SER A 50 9.68 13.04 2.21
N GLU A 51 10.80 13.57 1.70
CA GLU A 51 11.22 13.37 0.31
C GLU A 51 11.41 11.89 -0.05
N LEU A 52 12.08 11.13 0.82
CA LEU A 52 12.29 9.70 0.61
C LEU A 52 10.96 8.94 0.61
N ARG A 53 10.07 9.22 1.56
CA ARG A 53 8.73 8.61 1.59
C ARG A 53 7.95 8.86 0.30
N GLN A 54 7.96 10.09 -0.21
CA GLN A 54 7.31 10.43 -1.48
C GLN A 54 7.97 9.71 -2.66
N ARG A 55 9.32 9.68 -2.70
CA ARG A 55 10.06 8.98 -3.77
C ARG A 55 9.70 7.50 -3.84
N TYR A 56 9.72 6.79 -2.72
CA TYR A 56 9.42 5.36 -2.69
C TYR A 56 7.93 5.08 -2.94
N LEU A 57 7.03 5.95 -2.44
CA LEU A 57 5.61 5.87 -2.78
C LEU A 57 5.41 5.95 -4.30
N MET A 58 6.07 6.89 -4.97
CA MET A 58 5.97 7.01 -6.44
C MET A 58 6.50 5.78 -7.16
N LEU A 59 7.63 5.21 -6.72
CA LEU A 59 8.16 3.96 -7.29
C LEU A 59 7.16 2.81 -7.16
N CYS A 60 6.54 2.66 -5.98
CA CYS A 60 5.50 1.66 -5.76
C CYS A 60 4.30 1.91 -6.68
N LEU A 61 3.78 3.14 -6.75
CA LEU A 61 2.64 3.50 -7.60
C LEU A 61 2.88 3.21 -9.08
N THR A 62 4.11 3.43 -9.58
CA THR A 62 4.49 3.03 -10.95
C THR A 62 4.36 1.51 -11.15
N GLY A 63 4.78 0.71 -10.16
CA GLY A 63 4.64 -0.75 -10.20
C GLY A 63 3.19 -1.24 -10.15
N LEU A 64 2.33 -0.54 -9.41
CA LEU A 64 0.90 -0.85 -9.26
C LEU A 64 0.06 -0.45 -10.49
N SER A 65 0.56 0.51 -11.28
CA SER A 65 -0.14 1.04 -12.45
C SER A 65 -0.10 0.07 -13.63
N GLY A 66 -1.24 -0.11 -14.31
CA GLY A 66 -1.35 -0.79 -15.59
C GLY A 66 -2.10 -2.12 -15.56
N ALA A 67 -2.95 -2.32 -16.57
CA ALA A 67 -3.62 -3.58 -16.84
C ALA A 67 -2.70 -4.58 -17.58
N GLY A 68 -3.02 -5.87 -17.52
CA GLY A 68 -2.35 -6.90 -18.33
C GLY A 68 -0.95 -7.32 -17.88
N LYS A 69 -0.55 -6.97 -16.65
CA LYS A 69 0.68 -7.52 -16.04
C LYS A 69 0.46 -8.98 -15.65
N PRO A 70 1.51 -9.83 -15.69
CA PRO A 70 1.44 -11.16 -15.10
C PRO A 70 0.98 -11.10 -13.64
N PRO A 71 0.19 -12.08 -13.16
CA PRO A 71 -0.27 -12.11 -11.78
C PRO A 71 0.88 -11.97 -10.77
N LEU A 72 0.63 -11.30 -9.65
CA LEU A 72 1.53 -11.31 -8.51
C LEU A 72 1.71 -12.75 -8.01
N PRO A 73 2.92 -13.12 -7.56
CA PRO A 73 3.14 -14.43 -6.98
C PRO A 73 2.42 -14.54 -5.63
N GLY A 74 1.72 -15.66 -5.43
CA GLY A 74 1.02 -15.98 -4.19
C GLY A 74 -0.30 -15.21 -3.99
N PRO A 75 -1.07 -15.58 -2.95
CA PRO A 75 -2.29 -14.87 -2.60
C PRO A 75 -1.99 -13.53 -1.90
N PRO A 76 -2.96 -12.59 -1.89
CA PRO A 76 -2.84 -11.35 -1.13
C PRO A 76 -2.73 -11.58 0.39
N PRO A 77 -2.15 -10.64 1.15
CA PRO A 77 -2.08 -10.75 2.60
C PRO A 77 -3.46 -10.79 3.26
N THR A 78 -3.63 -11.69 4.21
CA THR A 78 -4.82 -11.76 5.05
C THR A 78 -4.81 -10.61 6.08
N PRO A 79 -5.98 -10.13 6.53
CA PRO A 79 -6.06 -9.18 7.63
C PRO A 79 -5.38 -9.70 8.91
N GLU A 80 -5.39 -11.02 9.11
CA GLU A 80 -4.78 -11.65 10.28
C GLU A 80 -3.25 -11.51 10.27
N GLU A 81 -2.61 -11.75 9.12
CA GLU A 81 -1.16 -11.57 8.92
C GLU A 81 -0.74 -10.11 9.11
N LEU A 82 -1.54 -9.15 8.62
CA LEU A 82 -1.28 -7.72 8.82
C LEU A 82 -1.38 -7.33 10.31
N ASN A 83 -2.40 -7.82 11.00
CA ASN A 83 -2.62 -7.52 12.41
C ASN A 83 -1.63 -8.23 13.36
N TRP A 84 -0.97 -9.30 12.90
CA TRP A 84 -0.03 -10.08 13.71
C TRP A 84 1.08 -9.21 14.34
N ARG A 85 1.61 -8.22 13.59
CA ARG A 85 2.68 -7.32 14.05
C ARG A 85 2.30 -6.47 15.26
N TRP A 86 1.01 -6.20 15.42
CA TRP A 86 0.45 -5.41 16.52
C TRP A 86 -0.01 -6.28 17.70
N ARG A 87 -0.22 -7.58 17.47
CA ARG A 87 -0.58 -8.57 18.50
C ARG A 87 0.62 -9.09 19.30
N GLN A 88 1.84 -8.97 18.77
CA GLN A 88 3.08 -9.42 19.43
C GLN A 88 3.66 -8.39 20.41
N ARG A 89 2.83 -7.55 21.03
CA ARG A 89 3.25 -6.56 22.03
C ARG A 89 2.91 -7.01 23.43
#